data_AF-A0A644TCG2-F1
#
_entry.id   AF-A0A644TCG2-F1
#
_cell.length_a   1.000
_cell.length_b   1.000
_cell.length_c   1.000
_cell.angle_alpha   90.00
_cell.angle_beta   90.00
_cell.angle_gamma   90.00
#
_symmetry.space_group_name_H-M   'P 1'
#
loop_
_entity.id
_entity.type
_entity.pdbx_description
1 polymer ?
#
loop_
_entity_poly.entity_id
_entity_poly.type
_entity_poly.pdbx_seq_one_letter_code
_entity_poly.pdbx_strand_id
1 'polypeptide(L)'
;MKLSKSILHIVFLWVLLASLPAQPEISQKQDIAIFSLGYYGWNIPYQALGSIDGEIQKVFSDLGRFTILGVTQRFSSSDVNSFIETVKRSKQSDFVMPEKFQFGESFLTEGEFNRLIGAFIVVVPVVVEFNSYFDIKNLRYHTKIKTNITFIDIASGGSVLAIKTVESSGSNDRNQYESIHSAISSIPAQLQYEVRSIPQFQINTRILSVRGSTVKLQMGSDMGIRKGDEYAIIESAKVEGFDDLRESGLIVVKDVGREISTGEVLYKSIKLSKDTQLREIPRLGSEVDLYLHSIGDSSAGSLLPGLRATASRGFYAFRPFVAAQIPVGLISSFLIVEIFPVNVLMGAEYLINLGRLSFAPSAAFGISYFSVTSPWVTTDTEFLSHVGIQAALRLAYLLGRNSRIFADLGYESWIAITDLFGNRSYSGLMIGGGFTFKL
;
A
#
# COMPACT_ATOMS: atom_id res chain seq x y z
N MET A 1 -12.51 68.15 -3.42
CA MET A 1 -13.34 67.00 -3.83
C MET A 1 -13.78 66.22 -2.60
N LYS A 2 -15.07 66.27 -2.24
CA LYS A 2 -15.63 65.42 -1.18
C LYS A 2 -15.91 64.04 -1.78
N LEU A 3 -15.02 63.08 -1.56
CA LEU A 3 -15.32 61.67 -1.84
C LEU A 3 -16.58 61.30 -1.05
N SER A 4 -17.62 60.87 -1.75
CA SER A 4 -18.89 60.51 -1.12
C SER A 4 -18.68 59.34 -0.19
N LYS A 5 -19.27 59.39 1.01
CA LYS A 5 -19.21 58.29 2.00
C LYS A 5 -19.62 56.94 1.40
N SER A 6 -20.40 56.94 0.33
CA SER A 6 -20.85 55.75 -0.40
C SER A 6 -19.74 55.04 -1.17
N ILE A 7 -18.78 55.77 -1.75
CA ILE A 7 -17.65 55.16 -2.48
C ILE A 7 -16.69 54.47 -1.50
N LEU A 8 -16.51 55.05 -0.30
CA LEU A 8 -15.67 54.47 0.75
C LEU A 8 -16.24 53.14 1.28
N HIS A 9 -17.57 53.00 1.37
CA HIS A 9 -18.21 51.75 1.81
C HIS A 9 -18.12 50.63 0.76
N ILE A 10 -18.17 50.98 -0.53
CA ILE A 10 -18.05 49.99 -1.63
C ILE A 10 -16.61 49.46 -1.73
N VAL A 11 -15.61 50.33 -1.56
CA VAL A 11 -14.20 49.92 -1.52
C VAL A 11 -13.92 49.08 -0.27
N PHE A 12 -14.50 49.41 0.89
CA PHE A 12 -14.34 48.62 2.11
C PHE A 12 -15.01 47.24 2.00
N LEU A 13 -16.16 47.13 1.33
CA LEU A 13 -16.81 45.84 1.04
C LEU A 13 -15.98 44.95 0.08
N TRP A 14 -15.31 45.55 -0.91
CA TRP A 14 -14.45 44.83 -1.85
C TRP A 14 -13.14 44.34 -1.21
N VAL A 15 -12.57 45.10 -0.26
CA VAL A 15 -11.38 44.67 0.50
C VAL A 15 -11.71 43.55 1.49
N LEU A 16 -12.93 43.49 2.02
CA LEU A 16 -13.40 42.40 2.90
C LEU A 16 -13.65 41.07 2.16
N LEU A 17 -13.92 41.10 0.85
CA LEU A 17 -14.09 39.89 0.02
C LEU A 17 -12.77 39.28 -0.45
N ALA A 18 -11.64 40.00 -0.32
CA ALA A 18 -10.34 39.59 -0.87
C ALA A 18 -9.51 38.65 0.02
N SER A 19 -10.01 38.24 1.19
CA SER A 19 -9.25 37.39 2.13
C SER A 19 -10.11 36.36 2.87
N LEU A 20 -11.10 35.76 2.19
CA LEU A 20 -11.65 34.53 2.73
C LEU A 20 -10.57 33.44 2.65
N PRO A 21 -10.20 32.81 3.78
CA PRO A 21 -9.28 31.68 3.74
C PRO A 21 -9.86 30.63 2.80
N ALA A 22 -9.01 30.08 1.92
CA ALA A 22 -9.42 29.02 1.01
C ALA A 22 -10.12 27.92 1.80
N GLN A 23 -11.36 27.59 1.42
CA GLN A 23 -12.06 26.51 2.09
C GLN A 23 -11.30 25.20 1.85
N PRO A 24 -11.19 24.34 2.88
CA PRO A 24 -10.53 23.05 2.72
C PRO A 24 -11.23 22.22 1.67
N GLU A 25 -10.45 21.54 0.84
CA GLU A 25 -10.97 20.55 -0.08
C GLU A 25 -11.32 19.29 0.70
N ILE A 26 -12.56 18.83 0.56
CA ILE A 26 -13.08 17.66 1.28
C ILE A 26 -13.59 16.67 0.25
N SER A 27 -13.03 15.47 0.25
CA SER A 27 -13.43 14.38 -0.65
C SER A 27 -14.89 13.99 -0.42
N GLN A 28 -15.53 13.53 -1.50
CA GLN A 28 -16.88 12.97 -1.48
C GLN A 28 -16.84 11.55 -2.05
N LYS A 29 -17.88 10.75 -1.79
CA LYS A 29 -18.01 9.46 -2.44
C LYS A 29 -18.19 9.67 -3.94
N GLN A 30 -17.49 8.87 -4.72
CA GLN A 30 -17.53 8.93 -6.18
C GLN A 30 -18.25 7.70 -6.73
N ASP A 31 -19.06 7.88 -7.77
CA ASP A 31 -19.68 6.75 -8.46
C ASP A 31 -18.70 6.21 -9.52
N ILE A 32 -18.39 4.92 -9.44
CA ILE A 32 -17.50 4.25 -10.38
C ILE A 32 -18.19 3.07 -11.04
N ALA A 33 -17.87 2.83 -12.30
CA ALA A 33 -18.25 1.62 -13.01
C ALA A 33 -17.04 0.71 -13.20
N ILE A 34 -17.16 -0.56 -12.85
CA ILE A 34 -16.06 -1.53 -12.92
C ILE A 34 -16.44 -2.64 -13.90
N PHE A 35 -15.69 -2.75 -14.99
CA PHE A 35 -15.80 -3.84 -15.95
C PHE A 35 -15.26 -5.15 -15.37
N SER A 36 -15.83 -6.26 -15.84
CA SER A 36 -15.29 -7.58 -15.59
C SER A 36 -13.95 -7.75 -16.32
N LEU A 37 -13.05 -8.53 -15.74
CA LEU A 37 -11.68 -8.74 -16.21
C LEU A 37 -11.64 -9.24 -17.66
N GLY A 38 -11.03 -8.46 -18.54
CA GLY A 38 -10.64 -8.91 -19.86
C GLY A 38 -9.49 -9.90 -19.79
N TYR A 39 -9.51 -10.95 -20.61
CA TYR A 39 -8.45 -11.99 -20.62
C TYR A 39 -8.09 -12.48 -22.02
N TYR A 40 -8.52 -11.74 -23.05
CA TYR A 40 -8.34 -12.12 -24.45
C TYR A 40 -6.86 -12.45 -24.76
N GLY A 41 -6.62 -13.65 -25.29
CA GLY A 41 -5.28 -14.16 -25.60
C GLY A 41 -4.65 -15.07 -24.54
N TRP A 42 -5.31 -15.28 -23.39
CA TRP A 42 -4.81 -16.15 -22.31
C TRP A 42 -5.80 -17.27 -21.96
N ASN A 43 -5.27 -18.48 -21.75
CA ASN A 43 -6.06 -19.60 -21.24
C ASN A 43 -6.08 -19.57 -19.70
N ILE A 44 -7.06 -18.86 -19.14
CA ILE A 44 -7.25 -18.73 -17.69
C ILE A 44 -8.38 -19.66 -17.26
N PRO A 45 -8.19 -20.51 -16.22
CA PRO A 45 -9.27 -21.32 -15.67
C PRO A 45 -10.48 -20.48 -15.26
N TYR A 46 -11.70 -20.89 -15.61
CA TYR A 46 -12.91 -20.11 -15.32
C TYR A 46 -13.08 -19.76 -13.84
N GLN A 47 -12.71 -20.67 -12.94
CA GLN A 47 -12.75 -20.41 -11.49
C GLN A 47 -11.78 -19.31 -11.07
N ALA A 48 -10.61 -19.23 -11.70
CA ALA A 48 -9.63 -18.18 -11.46
C ALA A 48 -10.14 -16.82 -11.95
N LEU A 49 -10.78 -16.78 -13.12
CA LEU A 49 -11.35 -15.57 -13.70
C LEU A 49 -12.38 -14.91 -12.77
N GLY A 50 -13.37 -15.68 -12.31
CA GLY A 50 -14.40 -15.17 -11.39
C GLY A 50 -13.84 -14.76 -10.03
N SER A 51 -12.79 -15.44 -9.56
CA SER A 51 -12.12 -15.08 -8.30
C SER A 51 -11.35 -13.76 -8.41
N ILE A 52 -10.68 -13.52 -9.54
CA ILE A 52 -9.99 -12.23 -9.79
C ILE A 52 -11.01 -11.08 -9.86
N ASP A 53 -12.12 -11.27 -10.56
CA ASP A 53 -13.20 -10.26 -10.61
C ASP A 53 -13.69 -9.91 -9.20
N GLY A 54 -13.94 -10.92 -8.37
CA GLY A 54 -14.36 -10.75 -6.99
C GLY A 54 -13.36 -9.95 -6.15
N GLU A 55 -12.07 -10.30 -6.20
CA GLU A 55 -11.03 -9.58 -5.45
C GLU A 55 -10.84 -8.14 -5.94
N ILE A 56 -10.92 -7.87 -7.25
CA ILE A 56 -10.87 -6.51 -7.79
C ILE A 56 -12.04 -5.68 -7.27
N GLN A 57 -13.29 -6.17 -7.39
CA GLN A 57 -14.47 -5.45 -6.92
C GLN A 57 -14.43 -5.20 -5.41
N LYS A 58 -13.97 -6.19 -4.65
CA LYS A 58 -13.79 -6.09 -3.20
C LYS A 58 -12.82 -4.97 -2.82
N VAL A 59 -11.72 -4.76 -3.55
CA VAL A 59 -10.79 -3.65 -3.26
C VAL A 59 -11.49 -2.30 -3.30
N PHE A 60 -12.29 -2.05 -4.33
CA PHE A 60 -13.03 -0.79 -4.44
C PHE A 60 -14.09 -0.66 -3.35
N SER A 61 -14.72 -1.76 -2.96
CA SER A 61 -15.70 -1.79 -1.86
C SER A 61 -15.03 -1.47 -0.52
N ASP A 62 -13.90 -2.13 -0.23
CA ASP A 62 -13.11 -1.98 1.00
C ASP A 62 -12.49 -0.59 1.16
N LEU A 63 -12.33 0.16 0.07
CA LEU A 63 -11.90 1.55 0.09
C LEU A 63 -13.00 2.52 0.57
N GLY A 64 -14.27 2.09 0.63
CA GLY A 64 -15.41 2.82 1.22
C GLY A 64 -15.86 4.11 0.50
N ARG A 65 -14.95 4.74 -0.25
CA ARG A 65 -15.12 6.04 -0.92
C ARG A 65 -15.78 5.97 -2.30
N PHE A 66 -16.28 4.79 -2.68
CA PHE A 66 -16.88 4.55 -3.99
C PHE A 66 -18.28 3.95 -3.89
N THR A 67 -19.19 4.41 -4.75
CA THR A 67 -20.42 3.69 -5.11
C THR A 67 -20.13 2.88 -6.35
N ILE A 68 -20.31 1.56 -6.30
CA ILE A 68 -19.84 0.66 -7.37
C ILE A 68 -21.02 0.23 -8.24
N LEU A 69 -20.88 0.48 -9.55
CA LEU A 69 -21.67 -0.14 -10.60
C LEU A 69 -20.84 -1.27 -11.22
N GLY A 70 -21.22 -2.53 -10.95
CA GLY A 70 -20.61 -3.68 -11.59
C GLY A 70 -21.08 -3.83 -13.05
N VAL A 71 -20.15 -4.06 -13.96
CA VAL A 71 -20.40 -4.23 -15.40
C VAL A 71 -19.92 -5.62 -15.81
N THR A 72 -20.82 -6.42 -16.39
CA THR A 72 -20.56 -7.84 -16.70
C THR A 72 -19.76 -8.04 -17.98
N GLN A 73 -19.74 -7.05 -18.85
CA GLN A 73 -18.98 -7.06 -20.10
C GLN A 73 -17.47 -7.07 -19.81
N ARG A 74 -16.72 -7.73 -20.71
CA ARG A 74 -15.26 -7.89 -20.61
C ARG A 74 -14.63 -7.26 -21.85
N PHE A 75 -13.72 -6.32 -21.63
CA PHE A 75 -13.05 -5.63 -22.73
C PHE A 75 -11.66 -6.21 -22.95
N SER A 76 -11.27 -6.38 -24.21
CA SER A 76 -9.87 -6.53 -24.58
C SER A 76 -9.15 -5.19 -24.49
N SER A 77 -7.81 -5.21 -24.55
CA SER A 77 -7.01 -3.99 -24.58
C SER A 77 -7.39 -3.07 -25.75
N SER A 78 -7.77 -3.61 -26.91
CA SER A 78 -8.24 -2.82 -28.06
C SER A 78 -9.62 -2.21 -27.82
N ASP A 79 -10.51 -2.95 -27.17
CA ASP A 79 -11.89 -2.51 -26.88
C ASP A 79 -11.92 -1.29 -25.97
N VAL A 80 -10.96 -1.19 -25.04
CA VAL A 80 -10.82 -0.01 -24.15
C VAL A 80 -10.64 1.27 -24.95
N ASN A 81 -9.80 1.24 -25.99
CA ASN A 81 -9.55 2.42 -26.83
C ASN A 81 -10.80 2.79 -27.63
N SER A 82 -11.47 1.81 -28.25
CA SER A 82 -12.71 2.02 -28.97
C SER A 82 -13.83 2.56 -28.07
N PHE A 83 -13.90 2.09 -26.83
CA PHE A 83 -14.82 2.62 -25.83
C PHE A 83 -14.53 4.09 -25.51
N ILE A 84 -13.26 4.44 -25.24
CA ILE A 84 -12.84 5.83 -24.99
C ILE A 84 -13.22 6.76 -26.15
N GLU A 85 -12.97 6.34 -27.39
CA GLU A 85 -13.32 7.11 -28.58
C GLU A 85 -14.84 7.29 -28.72
N THR A 86 -15.61 6.25 -28.41
CA THR A 86 -17.07 6.28 -28.44
C THR A 86 -17.63 7.22 -27.39
N VAL A 87 -17.08 7.22 -26.17
CA VAL A 87 -17.44 8.17 -25.11
C VAL A 87 -17.16 9.60 -25.56
N LYS A 88 -15.97 9.86 -26.13
CA LYS A 88 -15.62 11.20 -26.67
C LYS A 88 -16.61 11.65 -27.74
N ARG A 89 -16.97 10.75 -28.67
CA ARG A 89 -17.93 11.05 -29.73
C ARG A 89 -19.33 11.29 -29.18
N SER A 90 -19.75 10.54 -28.16
CA SER A 90 -21.07 10.68 -27.53
C SER A 90 -21.33 12.03 -26.87
N LYS A 91 -20.25 12.76 -26.56
CA LYS A 91 -20.32 14.12 -25.99
C LYS A 91 -20.32 15.23 -27.03
N GLN A 92 -20.28 14.89 -28.33
CA GLN A 92 -20.40 15.87 -29.41
C GLN A 92 -21.87 16.20 -29.67
N SER A 93 -22.15 17.47 -29.96
CA SER A 93 -23.51 18.02 -30.07
C SER A 93 -24.41 17.29 -31.08
N ASP A 94 -23.82 16.70 -32.12
CA ASP A 94 -24.52 16.06 -33.24
C ASP A 94 -24.54 14.52 -33.14
N PHE A 95 -24.16 13.95 -32.00
CA PHE A 95 -24.11 12.50 -31.84
C PHE A 95 -25.50 11.91 -31.60
N VAL A 96 -25.96 11.07 -32.53
CA VAL A 96 -27.16 10.25 -32.36
C VAL A 96 -26.78 8.94 -31.68
N MET A 97 -27.35 8.69 -30.50
CA MET A 97 -27.08 7.49 -29.71
C MET A 97 -27.59 6.23 -30.44
N PRO A 98 -26.72 5.26 -30.77
CA PRO A 98 -27.15 3.96 -31.30
C PRO A 98 -27.86 3.11 -30.24
N GLU A 99 -28.77 2.23 -30.68
CA GLU A 99 -29.44 1.27 -29.78
C GLU A 99 -28.48 0.26 -29.13
N LYS A 100 -27.37 -0.05 -29.83
CA LYS A 100 -26.34 -0.99 -29.40
C LYS A 100 -24.94 -0.49 -29.77
N PHE A 101 -24.02 -0.64 -28.84
CA PHE A 101 -22.59 -0.42 -29.03
C PHE A 101 -21.86 -1.76 -29.01
N GLN A 102 -20.94 -1.95 -29.96
CA GLN A 102 -20.12 -3.14 -30.05
C GLN A 102 -18.65 -2.79 -29.84
N PHE A 103 -18.00 -3.54 -28.95
CA PHE A 103 -16.58 -3.45 -28.63
C PHE A 103 -15.99 -4.86 -28.69
N GLY A 104 -15.48 -5.24 -29.86
CA GLY A 104 -15.02 -6.60 -30.10
C GLY A 104 -16.17 -7.62 -29.96
N GLU A 105 -16.04 -8.53 -29.00
CA GLU A 105 -17.07 -9.52 -28.65
C GLU A 105 -18.08 -9.02 -27.61
N SER A 106 -17.83 -7.85 -27.00
CA SER A 106 -18.70 -7.26 -25.99
C SER A 106 -19.72 -6.31 -26.61
N PHE A 107 -20.96 -6.37 -26.10
CA PHE A 107 -22.05 -5.49 -26.51
C PHE A 107 -22.59 -4.71 -25.31
N LEU A 108 -22.87 -3.43 -25.52
CA LEU A 108 -23.59 -2.58 -24.56
C LEU A 108 -24.87 -2.08 -25.22
N THR A 109 -25.98 -2.17 -24.50
CA THR A 109 -27.23 -1.49 -24.84
C THR A 109 -27.08 0.02 -24.63
N GLU A 110 -27.96 0.80 -25.26
CA GLU A 110 -28.06 2.25 -25.00
C GLU A 110 -28.20 2.55 -23.50
N GLY A 111 -29.04 1.82 -22.79
CA GLY A 111 -29.26 2.02 -21.35
C GLY A 111 -28.03 1.71 -20.50
N GLU A 112 -27.28 0.66 -20.82
CA GLU A 112 -26.01 0.35 -20.15
C GLU A 112 -24.96 1.42 -20.44
N PHE A 113 -24.83 1.84 -21.71
CA PHE A 113 -23.89 2.90 -22.08
C PHE A 113 -24.26 4.23 -21.41
N ASN A 114 -25.54 4.59 -21.35
CA ASN A 114 -26.03 5.77 -20.65
C ASN A 114 -25.72 5.75 -19.14
N ARG A 115 -25.76 4.57 -18.51
CA ARG A 115 -25.31 4.41 -17.11
C ARG A 115 -23.81 4.60 -16.96
N LEU A 116 -23.01 4.13 -17.91
CA LEU A 116 -21.55 4.30 -17.89
C LEU A 116 -21.12 5.75 -18.10
N ILE A 117 -21.78 6.48 -19.02
CA ILE A 117 -21.50 7.92 -19.21
C ILE A 117 -21.97 8.78 -18.02
N GLY A 118 -22.93 8.27 -17.25
CA GLY A 118 -23.36 8.87 -15.98
C GLY A 118 -22.45 8.54 -14.79
N ALA A 119 -21.58 7.53 -14.90
CA ALA A 119 -20.56 7.26 -13.89
C ALA A 119 -19.46 8.34 -13.98
N PHE A 120 -18.85 8.69 -12.84
CA PHE A 120 -17.75 9.64 -12.84
C PHE A 120 -16.50 9.03 -13.45
N ILE A 121 -16.18 7.79 -13.05
CA ILE A 121 -14.98 7.07 -13.50
C ILE A 121 -15.33 5.64 -13.90
N VAL A 122 -14.79 5.22 -15.04
CA VAL A 122 -14.87 3.84 -15.53
C VAL A 122 -13.53 3.14 -15.31
N VAL A 123 -13.56 1.95 -14.73
CA VAL A 123 -12.40 1.10 -14.46
C VAL A 123 -12.47 -0.13 -15.34
N VAL A 124 -11.43 -0.35 -16.16
CA VAL A 124 -11.36 -1.48 -17.09
C VAL A 124 -10.11 -2.32 -16.80
N PRO A 125 -10.27 -3.49 -16.13
CA PRO A 125 -9.17 -4.40 -15.88
C PRO A 125 -8.97 -5.40 -17.03
N VAL A 126 -7.72 -5.62 -17.45
CA VAL A 126 -7.34 -6.55 -18.53
C VAL A 126 -6.07 -7.33 -18.15
N VAL A 127 -6.12 -8.66 -18.19
CA VAL A 127 -4.95 -9.53 -18.04
C VAL A 127 -4.05 -9.39 -19.25
N VAL A 128 -2.78 -9.11 -19.00
CA VAL A 128 -1.74 -9.02 -20.03
C VAL A 128 -0.69 -10.11 -19.91
N GLU A 129 -0.63 -10.80 -18.76
CA GLU A 129 0.22 -11.98 -18.56
C GLU A 129 -0.47 -12.96 -17.61
N PHE A 130 -0.56 -14.23 -17.99
CA PHE A 130 -0.93 -15.32 -17.09
C PHE A 130 0.02 -16.49 -17.33
N ASN A 131 0.95 -16.70 -16.40
CA ASN A 131 1.95 -17.76 -16.52
C ASN A 131 1.87 -18.66 -15.28
N SER A 132 1.69 -19.96 -15.49
CA SER A 132 1.65 -20.95 -14.43
C SER A 132 2.42 -22.19 -14.84
N TYR A 133 3.44 -22.55 -14.08
CA TYR A 133 4.38 -23.63 -14.39
C TYR A 133 4.89 -24.32 -13.13
N PHE A 134 5.48 -25.52 -13.30
CA PHE A 134 6.17 -26.21 -12.22
C PHE A 134 7.67 -25.85 -12.26
N ASP A 135 8.17 -25.23 -11.20
CA ASP A 135 9.58 -24.94 -11.01
C ASP A 135 10.31 -26.20 -10.53
N ILE A 136 11.10 -26.77 -11.44
CA ILE A 136 11.85 -28.02 -11.21
C ILE A 136 12.95 -27.84 -10.17
N LYS A 137 13.53 -26.64 -10.03
CA LYS A 137 14.62 -26.40 -9.06
C LYS A 137 14.10 -26.39 -7.63
N ASN A 138 12.97 -25.71 -7.44
CA ASN A 138 12.34 -25.52 -6.12
C ASN A 138 11.26 -26.57 -5.82
N LEU A 139 10.98 -27.48 -6.75
CA LEU A 139 9.95 -28.51 -6.67
C LEU A 139 8.55 -27.97 -6.30
N ARG A 140 8.19 -26.82 -6.87
CA ARG A 140 6.96 -26.08 -6.54
C ARG A 140 6.28 -25.53 -7.78
N TYR A 141 4.95 -25.51 -7.78
CA TYR A 141 4.17 -24.74 -8.74
C TYR A 141 4.35 -23.25 -8.49
N HIS A 142 4.51 -22.48 -9.56
CA HIS A 142 4.59 -21.04 -9.54
C HIS A 142 3.57 -20.45 -10.51
N THR A 143 2.87 -19.41 -10.07
CA THR A 143 1.92 -18.66 -10.89
C THR A 143 2.23 -17.17 -10.81
N LYS A 144 2.24 -16.49 -11.96
CA LYS A 144 2.32 -15.03 -12.08
C LYS A 144 1.14 -14.52 -12.89
N ILE A 145 0.49 -13.47 -12.40
CA ILE A 145 -0.62 -12.79 -13.08
C ILE A 145 -0.29 -11.31 -13.16
N LYS A 146 -0.35 -10.75 -14.37
CA LYS A 146 -0.17 -9.32 -14.62
C LYS A 146 -1.45 -8.75 -15.21
N THR A 147 -1.97 -7.72 -14.56
CA THR A 147 -3.22 -7.06 -14.94
C THR A 147 -2.99 -5.57 -15.11
N ASN A 148 -3.39 -5.03 -16.26
CA ASN A 148 -3.49 -3.60 -16.49
C ASN A 148 -4.89 -3.14 -16.13
N ILE A 149 -4.99 -2.04 -15.39
CA ILE A 149 -6.24 -1.45 -14.95
C ILE A 149 -6.26 -0.01 -15.42
N THR A 150 -7.14 0.26 -16.38
CA THR A 150 -7.31 1.58 -16.98
C THR A 150 -8.41 2.32 -16.26
N PHE A 151 -8.10 3.52 -15.79
CA PHE A 151 -9.04 4.45 -15.15
C PHE A 151 -9.38 5.54 -16.15
N ILE A 152 -10.65 5.68 -16.49
CA ILE A 152 -11.15 6.62 -17.50
C ILE A 152 -12.05 7.63 -16.80
N ASP A 153 -11.70 8.92 -16.90
CA ASP A 153 -12.54 10.02 -16.46
C ASP A 153 -13.60 10.30 -17.52
N ILE A 154 -14.80 9.83 -17.22
CA ILE A 154 -15.95 10.06 -18.07
C ILE A 154 -16.42 11.50 -17.91
N ALA A 155 -16.44 12.04 -16.69
CA ALA A 155 -16.87 13.42 -16.41
C ALA A 155 -16.09 14.45 -17.24
N SER A 156 -14.77 14.32 -17.30
CA SER A 156 -13.86 15.20 -18.07
C SER A 156 -13.77 14.88 -19.57
N GLY A 157 -14.72 14.12 -20.11
CA GLY A 157 -14.85 13.93 -21.56
C GLY A 157 -14.30 12.62 -22.11
N GLY A 158 -14.06 11.61 -21.27
CA GLY A 158 -13.52 10.32 -21.68
C GLY A 158 -12.00 10.34 -21.82
N SER A 159 -11.28 10.99 -20.90
CA SER A 159 -9.82 10.97 -20.85
C SER A 159 -9.30 9.84 -19.97
N VAL A 160 -8.11 9.31 -20.25
CA VAL A 160 -7.48 8.32 -19.38
C VAL A 160 -6.83 9.05 -18.20
N LEU A 161 -7.27 8.74 -16.97
CA LEU A 161 -6.69 9.26 -15.73
C LEU A 161 -5.35 8.61 -15.42
N ALA A 162 -5.35 7.28 -15.48
CA ALA A 162 -4.21 6.47 -15.12
C ALA A 162 -4.35 5.08 -15.74
N ILE A 163 -3.21 4.45 -16.02
CA ILE A 163 -3.12 3.01 -16.26
C ILE A 163 -2.21 2.46 -15.17
N LYS A 164 -2.71 1.54 -14.37
CA LYS A 164 -1.97 0.90 -13.30
C LYS A 164 -1.76 -0.57 -13.62
N THR A 165 -0.57 -1.06 -13.33
CA THR A 165 -0.20 -2.45 -13.55
C THR A 165 -0.05 -3.13 -12.21
N VAL A 166 -0.85 -4.17 -11.99
CA VAL A 166 -0.80 -5.02 -10.80
C VAL A 166 -0.11 -6.32 -11.18
N GLU A 167 0.92 -6.69 -10.42
CA GLU A 167 1.67 -7.92 -10.59
C GLU A 167 1.51 -8.77 -9.34
N SER A 168 0.86 -9.91 -9.50
CA SER A 168 0.65 -10.85 -8.40
C SER A 168 1.34 -12.17 -8.71
N SER A 169 1.80 -12.82 -7.65
CA SER A 169 2.45 -14.12 -7.76
C SER A 169 2.08 -15.02 -6.59
N GLY A 170 2.19 -16.32 -6.81
CA GLY A 170 1.91 -17.35 -5.82
C GLY A 170 2.71 -18.60 -6.11
N SER A 171 3.01 -19.36 -5.07
CA SER A 171 3.70 -20.64 -5.18
C SER A 171 3.12 -21.69 -4.24
N ASN A 172 3.20 -22.95 -4.63
CA ASN A 172 2.71 -24.06 -3.82
C ASN A 172 3.42 -25.38 -4.18
N ASP A 173 3.72 -26.20 -3.18
CA ASP A 173 4.39 -27.50 -3.34
C ASP A 173 3.42 -28.66 -3.66
N ARG A 174 2.12 -28.47 -3.45
CA ARG A 174 1.10 -29.53 -3.61
C ARG A 174 0.49 -29.55 -5.01
N ASN A 175 -0.01 -28.42 -5.49
CA ASN A 175 -0.70 -28.36 -6.78
C ASN A 175 -0.74 -26.95 -7.39
N GLN A 176 -0.99 -26.91 -8.70
CA GLN A 176 -1.08 -25.68 -9.50
C GLN A 176 -2.27 -24.78 -9.13
N TYR A 177 -3.38 -25.36 -8.66
CA TYR A 177 -4.56 -24.59 -8.30
C TYR A 177 -4.29 -23.69 -7.08
N GLU A 178 -3.59 -24.20 -6.08
CA GLU A 178 -3.19 -23.44 -4.89
C GLU A 178 -2.19 -22.32 -5.23
N SER A 179 -1.28 -22.53 -6.19
CA SER A 179 -0.38 -21.45 -6.62
C SER A 179 -1.14 -20.34 -7.35
N ILE A 180 -2.17 -20.68 -8.14
CA ILE A 180 -3.09 -19.71 -8.75
C ILE A 180 -3.89 -18.97 -7.68
N HIS A 181 -4.48 -19.68 -6.72
CA HIS A 181 -5.24 -19.05 -5.63
C HIS A 181 -4.38 -18.09 -4.80
N SER A 182 -3.16 -18.50 -4.47
CA SER A 182 -2.16 -17.66 -3.80
C SER A 182 -1.85 -16.39 -4.59
N ALA A 183 -1.65 -16.48 -5.91
CA ALA A 183 -1.47 -15.31 -6.77
C ALA A 183 -2.70 -14.39 -6.74
N ILE A 184 -3.92 -14.93 -6.86
CA ILE A 184 -5.14 -14.13 -6.80
C ILE A 184 -5.29 -13.41 -5.46
N SER A 185 -4.97 -14.09 -4.35
CA SER A 185 -5.07 -13.54 -2.99
C SER A 185 -4.10 -12.38 -2.71
N SER A 186 -3.06 -12.19 -3.51
CA SER A 186 -2.11 -11.08 -3.36
C SER A 186 -2.47 -9.82 -4.18
N ILE A 187 -3.42 -9.92 -5.13
CA ILE A 187 -3.93 -8.79 -5.92
C ILE A 187 -4.40 -7.62 -5.03
N PRO A 188 -5.18 -7.84 -3.96
CA PRO A 188 -5.84 -6.74 -3.25
C PRO A 188 -4.86 -5.70 -2.68
N ALA A 189 -3.75 -6.14 -2.10
CA ALA A 189 -2.80 -5.25 -1.43
C ALA A 189 -2.19 -4.24 -2.41
N GLN A 190 -1.69 -4.73 -3.56
CA GLN A 190 -1.09 -3.86 -4.57
C GLN A 190 -2.16 -2.99 -5.25
N LEU A 191 -3.30 -3.57 -5.63
CA LEU A 191 -4.37 -2.80 -6.27
C LEU A 191 -4.86 -1.66 -5.36
N GLN A 192 -5.03 -1.93 -4.07
CA GLN A 192 -5.46 -0.91 -3.12
C GLN A 192 -4.46 0.26 -3.04
N TYR A 193 -3.16 -0.03 -3.04
CA TYR A 193 -2.13 1.01 -3.13
C TYR A 193 -2.21 1.79 -4.45
N GLU A 194 -2.29 1.08 -5.58
CA GLU A 194 -2.33 1.72 -6.90
C GLU A 194 -3.54 2.66 -7.06
N VAL A 195 -4.73 2.25 -6.58
CA VAL A 195 -5.93 3.10 -6.58
C VAL A 195 -5.71 4.33 -5.70
N ARG A 196 -5.23 4.16 -4.46
CA ARG A 196 -4.97 5.30 -3.55
C ARG A 196 -3.87 6.23 -4.06
N SER A 197 -2.98 5.74 -4.91
CA SER A 197 -1.90 6.55 -5.51
C SER A 197 -2.39 7.54 -6.57
N ILE A 198 -3.60 7.32 -7.12
CA ILE A 198 -4.21 8.22 -8.09
C ILE A 198 -4.66 9.49 -7.36
N PRO A 199 -4.17 10.68 -7.72
CA PRO A 199 -4.45 11.93 -6.99
C PRO A 199 -5.94 12.21 -6.78
N GLN A 200 -6.78 11.90 -7.78
CA GLN A 200 -8.24 12.09 -7.74
C GLN A 200 -8.95 11.19 -6.72
N PHE A 201 -8.28 10.12 -6.27
CA PHE A 201 -8.80 9.16 -5.29
C PHE A 201 -8.20 9.31 -3.90
N GLN A 202 -7.17 10.15 -3.74
CA GLN A 202 -6.60 10.45 -2.43
C GLN A 202 -7.64 11.19 -1.58
N ILE A 203 -7.74 10.81 -0.30
CA ILE A 203 -8.63 11.51 0.62
C ILE A 203 -8.03 12.88 0.96
N ASN A 204 -8.74 13.92 0.56
CA ASN A 204 -8.62 15.26 1.07
C ASN A 204 -9.62 15.43 2.22
N THR A 205 -9.11 15.78 3.41
CA THR A 205 -9.90 15.96 4.63
C THR A 205 -9.37 17.16 5.41
N ARG A 206 -9.98 17.46 6.55
CA ARG A 206 -9.59 18.59 7.41
C ARG A 206 -9.60 18.23 8.88
N ILE A 207 -8.88 19.04 9.66
CA ILE A 207 -8.90 18.97 11.12
C ILE A 207 -10.20 19.59 11.67
N LEU A 208 -10.91 18.84 12.51
CA LEU A 208 -12.09 19.29 13.25
C LEU A 208 -11.72 19.92 14.60
N SER A 209 -10.72 19.36 15.29
CA SER A 209 -10.23 19.88 16.57
C SER A 209 -8.81 19.39 16.86
N VAL A 210 -8.09 20.16 17.68
CA VAL A 210 -6.70 19.88 18.10
C VAL A 210 -6.66 19.80 19.63
N ARG A 211 -6.05 18.74 20.17
CA ARG A 211 -5.79 18.55 21.60
C ARG A 211 -4.38 18.03 21.81
N GLY A 212 -3.46 18.92 22.20
CA GLY A 212 -2.04 18.57 22.35
C GLY A 212 -1.43 18.08 21.04
N SER A 213 -0.89 16.86 21.03
CA SER A 213 -0.36 16.16 19.84
C SER A 213 -1.41 15.38 19.06
N THR A 214 -2.68 15.39 19.49
CA THR A 214 -3.76 14.64 18.85
C THR A 214 -4.72 15.56 18.10
N VAL A 215 -5.27 15.06 16.99
CA VAL A 215 -6.21 15.78 16.13
C VAL A 215 -7.40 14.91 15.78
N LYS A 216 -8.58 15.52 15.61
CA LYS A 216 -9.76 14.86 15.04
C LYS A 216 -9.88 15.22 13.56
N LEU A 217 -10.06 14.24 12.70
CA LEU A 217 -10.18 14.39 11.25
C LEU A 217 -11.64 14.22 10.83
N GLN A 218 -12.09 14.99 9.83
CA GLN A 218 -13.41 14.81 9.22
C GLN A 218 -13.37 13.70 8.19
N MET A 219 -13.53 12.44 8.62
CA MET A 219 -13.82 11.21 7.86
C MET A 219 -13.39 10.00 8.69
N GLY A 220 -13.91 8.83 8.36
CA GLY A 220 -13.56 7.60 9.04
C GLY A 220 -13.57 6.38 8.16
N SER A 221 -13.96 5.25 8.75
CA SER A 221 -14.00 3.97 8.05
C SER A 221 -14.97 3.96 6.86
N ASP A 222 -15.96 4.86 6.85
CA ASP A 222 -16.90 5.02 5.74
C ASP A 222 -16.28 5.49 4.43
N MET A 223 -15.10 6.12 4.51
CA MET A 223 -14.24 6.53 3.40
C MET A 223 -12.99 5.64 3.28
N GLY A 224 -12.93 4.53 4.02
CA GLY A 224 -11.83 3.56 3.98
C GLY A 224 -10.57 3.99 4.72
N ILE A 225 -10.67 4.93 5.66
CA ILE A 225 -9.57 5.27 6.58
C ILE A 225 -9.34 4.08 7.53
N ARG A 226 -8.09 3.73 7.77
CA ARG A 226 -7.66 2.67 8.70
C ARG A 226 -6.63 3.21 9.68
N LYS A 227 -6.47 2.51 10.81
CA LYS A 227 -5.35 2.75 11.74
C LYS A 227 -4.02 2.64 10.98
N GLY A 228 -3.06 3.50 11.31
CA GLY A 228 -1.77 3.56 10.66
C GLY A 228 -1.76 4.24 9.29
N ASP A 229 -2.92 4.64 8.74
CA ASP A 229 -2.93 5.53 7.57
C ASP A 229 -2.25 6.86 7.90
N GLU A 230 -1.54 7.42 6.93
CA GLU A 230 -0.78 8.66 7.09
C GLU A 230 -1.41 9.79 6.27
N TYR A 231 -1.35 11.00 6.82
CA TYR A 231 -1.82 12.22 6.17
C TYR A 231 -0.76 13.30 6.24
N ALA A 232 -0.49 13.92 5.09
CA ALA A 232 0.28 15.15 5.01
C ALA A 232 -0.56 16.32 5.51
N ILE A 233 0.02 17.18 6.34
CA ILE A 233 -0.56 18.48 6.66
C ILE A 233 -0.23 19.41 5.51
N ILE A 234 -1.26 20.01 4.90
CA ILE A 234 -1.10 20.89 3.74
C ILE A 234 -1.26 22.34 4.18
N GLU A 235 -0.23 23.14 3.92
CA GLU A 235 -0.29 24.60 4.00
C GLU A 235 -0.68 25.12 2.61
N SER A 236 -1.75 25.92 2.55
CA SER A 236 -2.21 26.55 1.32
C SER A 236 -2.02 28.06 1.42
N ALA A 237 -1.30 28.61 0.46
CA ALA A 237 -1.18 30.04 0.26
C ALA A 237 -1.56 30.37 -1.19
N LYS A 238 -2.19 31.53 -1.42
CA LYS A 238 -2.37 32.06 -2.77
C LYS A 238 -1.30 33.09 -3.04
N VAL A 239 -0.51 32.87 -4.08
CA VAL A 239 0.53 33.79 -4.53
C VAL A 239 0.19 34.21 -5.95
N GLU A 240 -0.16 35.48 -6.15
CA GLU A 240 -0.52 36.03 -7.47
C GLU A 240 -1.63 35.26 -8.22
N GLY A 241 -2.56 34.66 -7.48
CA GLY A 241 -3.66 33.87 -8.05
C GLY A 241 -3.33 32.40 -8.32
N PHE A 242 -2.09 31.97 -8.08
CA PHE A 242 -1.68 30.57 -8.08
C PHE A 242 -1.80 29.97 -6.69
N ASP A 243 -2.24 28.71 -6.62
CA ASP A 243 -2.27 27.94 -5.38
C ASP A 243 -0.86 27.39 -5.07
N ASP A 244 -0.24 27.88 -4.01
CA ASP A 244 1.00 27.33 -3.43
C ASP A 244 0.60 26.35 -2.32
N LEU A 245 0.67 25.05 -2.64
CA LEU A 245 0.35 23.96 -1.72
C LEU A 245 1.63 23.28 -1.25
N ARG A 246 1.94 23.37 0.04
CA ARG A 246 3.16 22.79 0.64
C ARG A 246 2.83 21.80 1.74
N GLU A 247 3.61 20.72 1.79
CA GLU A 247 3.56 19.78 2.90
C GLU A 247 4.30 20.35 4.11
N SER A 248 3.59 20.57 5.20
CA SER A 248 4.08 21.22 6.41
C SER A 248 4.10 20.28 7.63
N GLY A 249 3.71 19.02 7.48
CA GLY A 249 3.69 18.09 8.60
C GLY A 249 3.16 16.70 8.24
N LEU A 250 3.18 15.81 9.24
CA LEU A 250 2.74 14.43 9.10
C LEU A 250 1.89 14.02 10.31
N ILE A 251 0.77 13.38 10.03
CA ILE A 251 -0.13 12.75 10.99
C ILE A 251 -0.23 11.26 10.67
N VAL A 252 -0.30 10.44 11.71
CA VAL A 252 -0.65 9.01 11.61
C VAL A 252 -1.99 8.77 12.31
N VAL A 253 -2.87 7.99 11.69
CA VAL A 253 -4.19 7.66 12.24
C VAL A 253 -4.03 6.66 13.38
N LYS A 254 -4.43 7.07 14.58
CA LYS A 254 -4.39 6.26 15.80
C LYS A 254 -5.67 5.47 16.03
N ASP A 255 -6.81 6.10 15.73
CA ASP A 255 -8.12 5.51 15.95
C ASP A 255 -9.12 5.96 14.89
N VAL A 256 -10.07 5.09 14.55
CA VAL A 256 -11.00 5.29 13.43
C VAL A 256 -12.42 5.04 13.91
N GLY A 257 -13.26 6.07 13.90
CA GLY A 257 -14.71 5.95 13.98
C GLY A 257 -15.33 5.89 12.59
N ARG A 258 -16.68 5.90 12.52
CA ARG A 258 -17.38 5.83 11.22
C ARG A 258 -17.11 7.05 10.34
N GLU A 259 -17.32 8.25 10.89
CA GLU A 259 -17.24 9.54 10.16
C GLU A 259 -16.12 10.44 10.69
N ILE A 260 -15.47 10.07 11.80
CA ILE A 260 -14.43 10.86 12.46
C ILE A 260 -13.29 9.94 12.88
N SER A 261 -12.08 10.32 12.54
CA SER A 261 -10.85 9.64 12.94
C SER A 261 -10.03 10.48 13.92
N THR A 262 -9.15 9.81 14.66
CA THR A 262 -8.18 10.44 15.56
C THR A 262 -6.78 10.21 15.04
N GLY A 263 -6.06 11.28 14.77
CA GLY A 263 -4.67 11.26 14.36
C GLY A 263 -3.72 11.71 15.46
N GLU A 264 -2.50 11.20 15.42
CA GLU A 264 -1.37 11.65 16.21
C GLU A 264 -0.38 12.40 15.30
N VAL A 265 0.00 13.60 15.70
CA VAL A 265 0.91 14.46 14.93
C VAL A 265 2.35 14.01 15.19
N LEU A 266 3.04 13.56 14.14
CA LEU A 266 4.45 13.16 14.22
C LEU A 266 5.37 14.39 14.13
N TYR A 267 5.08 15.31 13.22
CA TYR A 267 5.73 16.63 13.19
C TYR A 267 4.89 17.63 12.43
N LYS A 268 5.18 18.92 12.64
CA LYS A 268 4.55 20.05 11.97
C LYS A 268 5.48 21.27 11.97
N SER A 269 5.46 22.07 10.90
CA SER A 269 6.08 23.39 10.82
C SER A 269 5.09 24.53 11.04
N ILE A 270 3.79 24.27 10.88
CA ILE A 270 2.71 25.25 11.08
C ILE A 270 1.91 24.98 12.36
N LYS A 271 1.21 26.00 12.84
CA LYS A 271 0.20 25.83 13.90
C LYS A 271 -1.04 25.16 13.33
N LEU A 272 -1.47 24.06 13.93
CA LEU A 272 -2.71 23.38 13.53
C LEU A 272 -3.91 24.10 14.13
N SER A 273 -4.95 24.28 13.32
CA SER A 273 -6.24 24.82 13.72
C SER A 273 -7.36 23.94 13.19
N LYS A 274 -8.60 24.28 13.56
CA LYS A 274 -9.75 23.81 12.79
C LYS A 274 -9.56 24.19 11.32
N ASP A 275 -10.02 23.33 10.42
CA ASP A 275 -9.98 23.53 8.97
C ASP A 275 -8.58 23.46 8.35
N THR A 276 -7.53 23.08 9.08
CA THR A 276 -6.25 22.75 8.45
C THR A 276 -6.43 21.56 7.50
N GLN A 277 -6.00 21.73 6.25
CA GLN A 277 -6.11 20.71 5.19
C GLN A 277 -5.17 19.53 5.47
N LEU A 278 -5.70 18.34 5.22
CA LEU A 278 -4.99 17.08 5.28
C LEU A 278 -5.16 16.36 3.94
N ARG A 279 -4.09 15.73 3.47
CA ARG A 279 -4.10 14.89 2.25
C ARG A 279 -3.53 13.52 2.55
N GLU A 280 -4.23 12.49 2.15
CA GLU A 280 -3.81 11.10 2.30
C GLU A 280 -2.44 10.87 1.67
N ILE A 281 -1.58 10.13 2.37
CA ILE A 281 -0.34 9.61 1.81
C ILE A 281 -0.59 8.12 1.50
N PRO A 282 -0.67 7.74 0.22
CA PRO A 282 -0.86 6.34 -0.15
C PRO A 282 0.37 5.54 0.24
N ARG A 283 0.15 4.54 1.11
CA ARG A 283 1.14 3.56 1.57
C ARG A 283 0.68 2.16 1.17
N LEU A 284 1.61 1.29 0.81
CA LEU A 284 1.38 -0.16 0.72
C LEU A 284 0.95 -0.72 2.08
N GLY A 285 1.34 -0.08 3.17
CA GLY A 285 0.89 -0.43 4.52
C GLY A 285 1.86 -1.36 5.23
N SER A 286 3.13 -1.33 4.84
CA SER A 286 4.23 -1.99 5.52
C SER A 286 5.40 -1.03 5.71
N GLU A 287 6.24 -1.32 6.70
CA GLU A 287 7.54 -0.69 6.91
C GLU A 287 8.61 -1.76 6.71
N VAL A 288 9.59 -1.48 5.87
CA VAL A 288 10.72 -2.38 5.62
C VAL A 288 11.96 -1.82 6.28
N ASP A 289 12.55 -2.59 7.17
CA ASP A 289 13.80 -2.28 7.83
C ASP A 289 14.95 -3.05 7.19
N LEU A 290 16.04 -2.35 6.93
CA LEU A 290 17.36 -2.95 6.72
C LEU A 290 18.17 -2.72 7.99
N TYR A 291 18.65 -3.79 8.62
CA TYR A 291 19.38 -3.71 9.88
C TYR A 291 20.63 -4.58 9.91
N LEU A 292 21.48 -4.25 10.87
CA LEU A 292 22.60 -5.07 11.32
C LEU A 292 22.51 -5.18 12.84
N HIS A 293 22.42 -6.39 13.36
CA HIS A 293 22.53 -6.67 14.79
C HIS A 293 23.85 -7.34 15.11
N SER A 294 24.29 -7.18 16.35
CA SER A 294 25.44 -7.86 16.92
C SER A 294 25.06 -8.51 18.25
N ILE A 295 25.49 -9.75 18.45
CA ILE A 295 25.25 -10.50 19.68
C ILE A 295 26.56 -10.64 20.45
N GLY A 296 26.55 -10.20 21.72
CA GLY A 296 27.75 -10.07 22.56
C GLY A 296 28.35 -11.38 23.08
N ASP A 297 27.65 -12.49 22.95
CA ASP A 297 28.13 -13.82 23.28
C ASP A 297 27.75 -14.74 22.12
N SER A 298 28.71 -15.23 21.32
CA SER A 298 28.59 -16.56 20.70
C SER A 298 29.65 -16.93 19.66
N SER A 299 29.83 -18.24 19.62
CA SER A 299 30.35 -19.11 18.58
C SER A 299 29.73 -18.96 17.17
N ALA A 300 28.63 -18.22 17.04
CA ALA A 300 28.03 -17.82 15.77
C ALA A 300 28.48 -16.38 15.53
N GLY A 301 29.30 -16.13 14.50
CA GLY A 301 29.94 -14.82 14.29
C GLY A 301 29.00 -13.65 14.54
N SER A 302 29.52 -12.68 15.28
CA SER A 302 28.80 -11.68 16.06
C SER A 302 27.95 -10.68 15.28
N LEU A 303 27.63 -10.94 14.01
CA LEU A 303 26.93 -10.03 13.11
C LEU A 303 25.76 -10.73 12.40
N LEU A 304 24.62 -10.06 12.41
CA LEU A 304 23.34 -10.52 11.86
C LEU A 304 22.75 -9.41 10.97
N PRO A 305 23.17 -9.29 9.69
CA PRO A 305 22.44 -8.47 8.73
C PRO A 305 21.05 -9.08 8.51
N GLY A 306 20.04 -8.22 8.41
CA GLY A 306 18.67 -8.68 8.23
C GLY A 306 17.73 -7.66 7.62
N LEU A 307 16.59 -8.20 7.23
CA LEU A 307 15.44 -7.47 6.74
C LEU A 307 14.24 -7.74 7.64
N ARG A 308 13.44 -6.72 7.90
CA ARG A 308 12.20 -6.87 8.67
C ARG A 308 11.06 -6.13 7.97
N ALA A 309 9.91 -6.78 7.84
CA ALA A 309 8.69 -6.18 7.33
C ALA A 309 7.67 -6.08 8.48
N THR A 310 7.28 -4.87 8.83
CA THR A 310 6.30 -4.58 9.88
C THR A 310 5.01 -4.06 9.27
N ALA A 311 3.86 -4.65 9.59
CA ALA A 311 2.58 -4.16 9.11
C ALA A 311 2.23 -2.82 9.76
N SER A 312 1.95 -1.80 8.95
CA SER A 312 1.61 -0.46 9.43
C SER A 312 0.15 -0.12 9.21
N ARG A 313 -0.45 -0.49 8.07
CA ARG A 313 -1.87 -0.19 7.80
C ARG A 313 -2.80 -1.22 8.45
N GLY A 314 -3.85 -0.73 9.11
CA GLY A 314 -4.73 -1.52 9.97
C GLY A 314 -4.24 -1.63 11.41
N PHE A 315 -3.01 -1.20 11.68
CA PHE A 315 -2.36 -1.28 12.98
C PHE A 315 -1.91 0.12 13.44
N TYR A 316 -1.76 0.32 14.76
CA TYR A 316 -1.21 1.57 15.28
C TYR A 316 -0.17 1.31 16.36
N ALA A 317 -0.61 0.99 17.56
CA ALA A 317 0.28 0.69 18.67
C ALA A 317 0.83 -0.73 18.53
N PHE A 318 -0.02 -1.74 18.47
CA PHE A 318 0.42 -3.12 18.28
C PHE A 318 0.58 -3.44 16.80
N ARG A 319 1.80 -3.77 16.36
CA ARG A 319 2.14 -4.02 14.94
C ARG A 319 2.81 -5.38 14.78
N PRO A 320 2.24 -6.31 14.00
CA PRO A 320 2.91 -7.57 13.71
C PRO A 320 4.06 -7.35 12.72
N PHE A 321 5.08 -8.19 12.80
CA PHE A 321 6.20 -8.19 11.87
C PHE A 321 6.71 -9.59 11.58
N VAL A 322 7.39 -9.70 10.45
CA VAL A 322 8.25 -10.84 10.10
C VAL A 322 9.64 -10.31 9.80
N ALA A 323 10.67 -11.09 10.12
CA ALA A 323 12.05 -10.72 9.84
C ALA A 323 12.85 -11.92 9.36
N ALA A 324 13.87 -11.65 8.56
CA ALA A 324 14.89 -12.61 8.18
C ALA A 324 16.28 -12.04 8.47
N GLN A 325 17.17 -12.83 9.05
CA GLN A 325 18.55 -12.43 9.33
C GLN A 325 19.51 -13.59 9.09
N ILE A 326 20.75 -13.26 8.78
CA ILE A 326 21.78 -14.23 8.43
C ILE A 326 22.85 -14.24 9.54
N PRO A 327 23.03 -15.32 10.30
CA PRO A 327 24.13 -15.41 11.25
C PRO A 327 25.46 -15.65 10.54
N VAL A 328 26.19 -14.56 10.29
CA VAL A 328 27.34 -14.56 9.36
C VAL A 328 28.44 -15.54 9.77
N GLY A 329 28.75 -15.68 11.06
CA GLY A 329 29.78 -16.66 11.44
C GLY A 329 29.29 -18.09 11.63
N LEU A 330 28.05 -18.40 11.23
CA LEU A 330 27.64 -19.78 10.95
C LEU A 330 27.73 -20.12 9.45
N ILE A 331 28.05 -19.15 8.59
CA ILE A 331 28.39 -19.43 7.19
C ILE A 331 29.67 -20.27 7.18
N SER A 332 29.60 -21.43 6.55
CA SER A 332 30.73 -22.35 6.45
C SER A 332 30.72 -23.06 5.09
N SER A 333 31.89 -23.56 4.72
CA SER A 333 32.04 -24.41 3.54
C SER A 333 32.82 -25.66 3.92
N PHE A 334 32.40 -26.80 3.37
CA PHE A 334 33.11 -28.05 3.51
C PHE A 334 33.22 -28.72 2.13
N LEU A 335 34.45 -28.89 1.65
CA LEU A 335 34.75 -29.32 0.28
C LEU A 335 34.10 -28.39 -0.75
N ILE A 336 33.06 -28.87 -1.43
CA ILE A 336 32.31 -28.17 -2.50
C ILE A 336 30.88 -27.80 -2.07
N VAL A 337 30.57 -27.93 -0.78
CA VAL A 337 29.26 -27.66 -0.21
C VAL A 337 29.32 -26.35 0.57
N GLU A 338 28.45 -25.40 0.22
CA GLU A 338 28.28 -24.14 0.93
C GLU A 338 27.05 -24.22 1.85
N ILE A 339 27.21 -23.78 3.09
CA ILE A 339 26.18 -23.78 4.12
C ILE A 339 25.83 -22.33 4.44
N PHE A 340 24.59 -21.95 4.13
CA PHE A 340 24.09 -20.61 4.35
C PHE A 340 22.93 -20.61 5.35
N PRO A 341 23.13 -20.06 6.56
CA PRO A 341 22.09 -20.02 7.59
C PRO A 341 21.13 -18.85 7.39
N VAL A 342 19.84 -19.10 7.56
CA VAL A 342 18.80 -18.06 7.54
C VAL A 342 17.89 -18.25 8.75
N ASN A 343 17.85 -17.25 9.61
CA ASN A 343 16.85 -17.14 10.66
C ASN A 343 15.62 -16.44 10.10
N VAL A 344 14.44 -17.00 10.36
CA VAL A 344 13.16 -16.38 10.10
C VAL A 344 12.45 -16.17 11.42
N LEU A 345 12.04 -14.94 11.70
CA LEU A 345 11.35 -14.54 12.92
C LEU A 345 9.96 -14.02 12.59
N MET A 346 9.01 -14.26 13.49
CA MET A 346 7.73 -13.58 13.50
C MET A 346 7.40 -13.10 14.90
N GLY A 347 6.82 -11.91 14.99
CA GLY A 347 6.59 -11.27 16.27
C GLY A 347 5.69 -10.07 16.15
N ALA A 348 5.67 -9.27 17.22
CA ALA A 348 4.96 -8.01 17.25
C ALA A 348 5.70 -6.99 18.09
N GLU A 349 5.45 -5.73 17.80
CA GLU A 349 5.95 -4.60 18.57
C GLU A 349 4.80 -3.71 19.06
N TYR A 350 5.09 -2.95 20.11
CA TYR A 350 4.18 -1.93 20.65
C TYR A 350 4.76 -0.54 20.42
N LEU A 351 4.37 0.11 19.32
CA LEU A 351 4.81 1.44 18.94
C LEU A 351 4.21 2.52 19.85
N ILE A 352 5.08 3.36 20.39
CA ILE A 352 4.71 4.59 21.07
C ILE A 352 5.43 5.75 20.39
N ASN A 353 4.65 6.71 19.88
CA ASN A 353 5.16 7.90 19.21
C ASN A 353 5.25 9.07 20.21
N LEU A 354 6.33 9.84 20.10
CA LEU A 354 6.57 11.10 20.78
C LEU A 354 7.04 12.12 19.74
N GLY A 355 6.13 12.46 18.84
CA GLY A 355 6.44 13.27 17.65
C GLY A 355 7.33 12.49 16.68
N ARG A 356 8.55 12.99 16.42
CA ARG A 356 9.51 12.33 15.53
C ARG A 356 10.25 11.17 16.17
N LEU A 357 10.34 11.16 17.50
CA LEU A 357 10.93 10.07 18.25
C LEU A 357 9.86 9.00 18.49
N SER A 358 10.25 7.73 18.41
CA SER A 358 9.38 6.62 18.72
C SER A 358 10.16 5.53 19.43
N PHE A 359 9.46 4.79 20.28
CA PHE A 359 10.00 3.63 20.97
C PHE A 359 9.05 2.45 20.79
N ALA A 360 9.62 1.26 20.58
CA ALA A 360 8.86 0.07 20.28
C ALA A 360 9.50 -1.16 20.96
N PRO A 361 9.07 -1.53 22.17
CA PRO A 361 9.35 -2.87 22.68
C PRO A 361 8.70 -3.93 21.79
N SER A 362 9.39 -5.05 21.64
CA SER A 362 9.02 -6.12 20.71
C SER A 362 9.45 -7.48 21.25
N ALA A 363 8.71 -8.50 20.83
CA ALA A 363 9.04 -9.89 21.07
C ALA A 363 8.74 -10.72 19.82
N ALA A 364 9.60 -11.69 19.54
CA ALA A 364 9.45 -12.61 18.42
C ALA A 364 9.94 -14.00 18.80
N PHE A 365 9.43 -14.98 18.07
CA PHE A 365 9.98 -16.33 18.01
C PHE A 365 10.42 -16.60 16.57
N GLY A 366 11.33 -17.52 16.40
CA GLY A 366 11.89 -17.82 15.09
C GLY A 366 12.40 -19.23 14.96
N ILE A 367 12.72 -19.55 13.73
CA ILE A 367 13.34 -20.80 13.31
C ILE A 367 14.51 -20.48 12.40
N SER A 368 15.54 -21.31 12.42
CA SER A 368 16.70 -21.17 11.56
C SER A 368 16.82 -22.39 10.65
N TYR A 369 17.20 -22.17 9.41
CA TYR A 369 17.49 -23.23 8.44
C TYR A 369 18.89 -23.06 7.86
N PHE A 370 19.53 -24.18 7.53
CA PHE A 370 20.70 -24.20 6.67
C PHE A 370 20.25 -24.47 5.23
N SER A 371 20.48 -23.50 4.34
CA SER A 371 20.43 -23.71 2.91
C SER A 371 21.75 -24.31 2.47
N VAL A 372 21.70 -25.51 1.90
CA VAL A 372 22.88 -26.25 1.45
C VAL A 372 22.88 -26.28 -0.07
N THR A 373 23.91 -25.69 -0.67
CA THR A 373 24.11 -25.63 -2.12
C THR A 373 25.33 -26.48 -2.53
N SER A 374 25.21 -27.20 -3.64
CA SER A 374 26.29 -28.01 -4.20
C SER A 374 26.29 -27.94 -5.73
N PRO A 375 27.45 -27.80 -6.39
CA PRO A 375 27.55 -27.81 -7.86
C PRO A 375 27.06 -29.09 -8.55
N TRP A 376 26.86 -30.19 -7.81
CA TRP A 376 26.52 -31.52 -8.36
C TRP A 376 25.09 -31.96 -8.09
N VAL A 377 24.35 -31.21 -7.25
CA VAL A 377 22.95 -31.46 -6.94
C VAL A 377 22.17 -30.28 -7.48
N THR A 378 21.25 -30.53 -8.42
CA THR A 378 20.41 -29.49 -9.04
C THR A 378 19.28 -29.00 -8.13
N THR A 379 19.27 -29.40 -6.86
CA THR A 379 18.18 -29.21 -5.90
C THR A 379 18.75 -28.68 -4.61
N ASP A 380 18.27 -27.51 -4.20
CA ASP A 380 18.63 -26.91 -2.92
C ASP A 380 17.97 -27.68 -1.78
N THR A 381 18.73 -28.00 -0.73
CA THR A 381 18.21 -28.74 0.43
C THR A 381 18.25 -27.86 1.67
N GLU A 382 17.11 -27.74 2.34
CA GLU A 382 16.94 -26.95 3.56
C GLU A 382 16.87 -27.86 4.80
N PHE A 383 17.70 -27.60 5.81
CA PHE A 383 17.67 -28.33 7.08
C PHE A 383 17.32 -27.40 8.23
N LEU A 384 16.30 -27.74 9.02
CA LEU A 384 15.96 -27.01 10.23
C LEU A 384 17.08 -27.15 11.26
N SER A 385 17.66 -26.02 11.69
CA SER A 385 18.86 -25.97 12.53
C SER A 385 18.59 -25.46 13.94
N HIS A 386 17.76 -24.43 14.10
CA HIS A 386 17.47 -23.84 15.41
C HIS A 386 16.01 -23.46 15.59
N VAL A 387 15.61 -23.36 16.85
CA VAL A 387 14.47 -22.57 17.30
C VAL A 387 14.97 -21.42 18.17
N GLY A 388 14.35 -20.25 18.08
CA GLY A 388 14.84 -19.09 18.81
C GLY A 388 13.78 -18.10 19.24
N ILE A 389 14.19 -17.20 20.12
CA ILE A 389 13.41 -16.09 20.63
C ILE A 389 14.22 -14.79 20.56
N GLN A 390 13.52 -13.69 20.37
CA GLN A 390 14.08 -12.34 20.39
C GLN A 390 13.17 -11.45 21.25
N ALA A 391 13.79 -10.68 22.14
CA ALA A 391 13.14 -9.59 22.86
C ALA A 391 13.97 -8.33 22.66
N ALA A 392 13.37 -7.27 22.13
CA ALA A 392 14.11 -6.07 21.74
C ALA A 392 13.32 -4.80 22.03
N LEU A 393 14.03 -3.74 22.42
CA LEU A 393 13.56 -2.37 22.45
C LEU A 393 14.17 -1.61 21.28
N ARG A 394 13.30 -1.07 20.43
CA ARG A 394 13.68 -0.18 19.34
C ARG A 394 13.52 1.28 19.75
N LEU A 395 14.51 2.10 19.42
CA LEU A 395 14.45 3.56 19.47
C LEU A 395 14.62 4.10 18.05
N ALA A 396 13.63 4.81 17.53
CA ALA A 396 13.63 5.28 16.15
C ALA A 396 13.34 6.78 16.04
N TYR A 397 14.01 7.44 15.10
CA TYR A 397 13.81 8.86 14.78
C TYR A 397 13.40 9.05 13.32
N LEU A 398 12.31 9.77 13.11
CA LEU A 398 11.75 10.09 11.80
C LEU A 398 12.52 11.23 11.12
N LEU A 399 13.28 10.91 10.06
CA LEU A 399 14.07 11.87 9.30
C LEU A 399 13.18 12.75 8.41
N GLY A 400 12.23 12.11 7.73
CA GLY A 400 11.22 12.77 6.89
C GLY A 400 9.97 11.91 6.81
N ARG A 401 9.06 12.18 5.88
CA ARG A 401 7.81 11.41 5.79
C ARG A 401 8.01 9.92 5.49
N ASN A 402 9.09 9.54 4.80
CA ASN A 402 9.26 8.19 4.23
C ASN A 402 10.27 7.31 4.94
N SER A 403 11.06 7.84 5.89
CA SER A 403 12.19 7.10 6.45
C SER A 403 12.46 7.38 7.93
N ARG A 404 12.92 6.35 8.63
CA ARG A 404 13.45 6.46 10.00
C ARG A 404 14.85 5.87 10.07
N ILE A 405 15.63 6.37 11.02
CA ILE A 405 16.80 5.66 11.55
C ILE A 405 16.43 5.06 12.89
N PHE A 406 17.03 3.93 13.24
CA PHE A 406 16.79 3.31 14.53
C PHE A 406 18.00 2.62 15.11
N ALA A 407 17.96 2.44 16.43
CA ALA A 407 18.83 1.56 17.18
C ALA A 407 17.97 0.54 17.94
N ASP A 408 18.44 -0.70 17.97
CA ASP A 408 17.80 -1.82 18.68
C ASP A 408 18.72 -2.28 19.82
N LEU A 409 18.13 -2.56 20.97
CA LEU A 409 18.79 -3.15 22.14
C LEU A 409 17.91 -4.30 22.66
N GLY A 410 18.50 -5.46 22.93
CA GLY A 410 17.70 -6.62 23.29
C GLY A 410 18.50 -7.84 23.68
N TYR A 411 17.86 -8.99 23.60
CA TYR A 411 18.43 -10.30 23.83
C TYR A 411 17.88 -11.28 22.80
N GLU A 412 18.76 -12.11 22.25
CA GLU A 412 18.41 -13.21 21.37
C GLU A 412 18.91 -14.53 21.94
N SER A 413 18.16 -15.60 21.71
CA SER A 413 18.57 -16.95 22.04
C SER A 413 18.08 -17.91 20.98
N TRP A 414 19.00 -18.71 20.45
CA TRP A 414 18.79 -19.69 19.41
C TRP A 414 19.35 -21.02 19.88
N ILE A 415 18.47 -22.01 20.01
CA ILE A 415 18.78 -23.34 20.50
C ILE A 415 18.90 -24.28 19.30
N ALA A 416 20.07 -24.89 19.13
CA ALA A 416 20.28 -25.89 18.11
C ALA A 416 19.39 -27.12 18.39
N ILE A 417 18.70 -27.60 17.36
CA ILE A 417 17.82 -28.77 17.44
C ILE A 417 18.40 -30.01 16.74
N THR A 418 19.55 -29.85 16.08
CA THR A 418 20.32 -30.93 15.46
C THR A 418 21.81 -30.67 15.65
N ASP A 419 22.62 -31.71 15.62
CA ASP A 419 24.10 -31.62 15.67
C ASP A 419 24.74 -31.60 14.27
N LEU A 420 23.93 -31.51 13.20
CA LEU A 420 24.42 -31.51 11.81
C LEU A 420 25.33 -30.31 11.55
N PHE A 421 26.37 -30.48 10.75
CA PHE A 421 27.26 -29.39 10.31
C PHE A 421 27.93 -28.56 11.43
N GLY A 422 28.12 -29.15 12.63
CA GLY A 422 28.71 -28.42 13.75
C GLY A 422 27.80 -27.34 14.32
N ASN A 423 26.49 -27.50 14.14
CA ASN A 423 25.43 -26.64 14.65
C ASN A 423 25.55 -26.44 16.17
N ARG A 424 25.55 -25.19 16.64
CA ARG A 424 25.71 -24.84 18.05
C ARG A 424 24.72 -23.73 18.40
N SER A 425 24.08 -23.88 19.56
CA SER A 425 23.25 -22.82 20.14
C SER A 425 24.04 -21.52 20.33
N TYR A 426 23.37 -20.39 20.16
CA TYR A 426 23.94 -19.07 20.38
C TYR A 426 22.92 -18.16 21.03
N SER A 427 23.37 -17.32 21.96
CA SER A 427 22.50 -16.40 22.68
C SER A 427 23.30 -15.27 23.28
N GLY A 428 22.71 -14.09 23.40
CA GLY A 428 23.37 -12.99 24.07
C GLY A 428 22.63 -11.68 23.95
N LEU A 429 23.23 -10.65 24.56
CA LEU A 429 22.77 -9.27 24.39
C LEU A 429 22.91 -8.86 22.93
N MET A 430 21.82 -8.37 22.37
CA MET A 430 21.69 -7.90 21.00
C MET A 430 21.77 -6.38 21.00
N ILE A 431 22.66 -5.81 20.20
CA ILE A 431 22.69 -4.39 19.88
C ILE A 431 22.76 -4.21 18.37
N GLY A 432 22.06 -3.22 17.84
CA GLY A 432 22.20 -2.89 16.43
C GLY A 432 21.42 -1.67 16.02
N GLY A 433 21.25 -1.53 14.72
CA GLY A 433 20.53 -0.41 14.15
C GLY A 433 20.36 -0.53 12.65
N GLY A 434 19.67 0.44 12.07
CA GLY A 434 19.33 0.37 10.67
C GLY A 434 18.47 1.53 10.18
N PHE A 435 17.92 1.32 8.99
CA PHE A 435 17.05 2.25 8.30
C PHE A 435 15.69 1.61 8.02
N THR A 436 14.63 2.34 8.31
CA THR A 436 13.25 1.97 7.97
C THR A 436 12.80 2.76 6.75
N PHE A 437 12.21 2.06 5.78
CA PHE A 437 11.49 2.63 4.65
C PHE A 437 9.99 2.39 4.83
N LYS A 438 9.19 3.46 4.75
CA LYS A 438 7.72 3.35 4.78
C LYS A 438 7.18 3.13 3.38
N LEU A 439 6.60 1.96 3.15
CA LEU A 439 6.08 1.55 1.85
C LEU A 439 4.59 1.83 1.74
#